data_AF-A0A9D6KB44-F1
#
_entry.id   AF-A0A9D6KB44-F1
#
_cell.length_a   1.000
_cell.length_b   1.000
_cell.length_c   1.000
_cell.angle_alpha   90.00
_cell.angle_beta   90.00
_cell.angle_gamma   90.00
#
_symmetry.space_group_name_H-M   'P 1'
#
loop_
_entity.id
_entity.type
_entity.pdbx_description
1 polymer ?
#
loop_
_entity_poly.entity_id
_entity_poly.type
_entity_poly.pdbx_seq_one_letter_code
_entity_poly.pdbx_strand_id
1 'polypeptide(L)'
;LVMFHMLRVLYHGAYKKPRELQWVSGAFLLLITMAMSFTGYLLPWTQLSYWGATIGTEMPGATPIVGEWLVHLIRGGAQITGITLTRFYAVHVVVLPLTLVGFLGLHFIMIRMVGISRPL
;
A
#
# COMPACT_ATOMS: atom_id res chain seq x y z
N LEU A 1 -13.80 -4.94 2.51
CA LEU A 1 -13.66 -6.20 1.73
C LEU A 1 -12.30 -6.86 1.92
N VAL A 2 -11.18 -6.18 1.63
CA VAL A 2 -9.82 -6.74 1.78
C VAL A 2 -9.56 -7.31 3.18
N MET A 3 -9.96 -6.58 4.25
CA MET A 3 -9.79 -7.08 5.61
C MET A 3 -10.56 -8.38 5.87
N PHE A 4 -11.82 -8.48 5.42
CA PHE A 4 -12.59 -9.72 5.52
C PHE A 4 -11.97 -10.87 4.71
N HIS A 5 -11.38 -10.57 3.55
CA HIS A 5 -10.64 -11.55 2.78
C HIS A 5 -9.40 -12.07 3.54
N MET A 6 -8.62 -11.18 4.15
CA MET A 6 -7.47 -11.55 4.97
C MET A 6 -7.89 -12.41 6.18
N LEU A 7 -8.94 -12.00 6.89
CA LEU A 7 -9.51 -12.76 8.01
C LEU A 7 -9.96 -14.15 7.58
N ARG A 8 -10.64 -14.28 6.43
CA ARG A 8 -11.03 -15.58 5.87
C ARG A 8 -9.82 -16.48 5.65
N VAL A 9 -8.76 -15.96 5.04
CA VAL A 9 -7.53 -16.72 4.73
C VAL A 9 -6.84 -17.20 6.00
N LEU A 10 -6.80 -16.36 7.04
CA LEU A 10 -6.27 -16.71 8.36
C LEU A 10 -7.11 -17.79 9.04
N TYR A 11 -8.42 -17.60 9.09
CA TYR A 11 -9.35 -18.52 9.75
C TYR A 11 -9.33 -19.93 9.13
N HIS A 12 -9.31 -20.01 7.80
CA HIS A 12 -9.29 -21.31 7.08
C HIS A 12 -7.87 -21.88 6.93
N GLY A 13 -6.83 -21.22 7.46
CA GLY A 13 -5.44 -21.65 7.30
C GLY A 13 -4.99 -21.73 5.83
N ALA A 14 -5.61 -20.94 4.94
CA ALA A 14 -5.39 -21.03 3.50
C ALA A 14 -3.98 -20.55 3.09
N TYR A 15 -3.25 -19.87 3.97
CA TYR A 15 -1.86 -19.46 3.79
C TYR A 15 -0.83 -20.59 3.96
N LYS A 16 -1.22 -21.74 4.53
CA LYS A 16 -0.31 -22.86 4.79
C LYS A 16 0.21 -23.49 3.50
N LYS A 17 1.31 -24.24 3.60
CA LYS A 17 1.94 -24.98 2.49
C LYS A 17 0.88 -25.68 1.62
N PRO A 18 0.95 -25.61 0.28
CA PRO A 18 1.98 -24.97 -0.55
C PRO A 18 1.65 -23.51 -0.98
N ARG A 19 0.89 -22.76 -0.18
CA ARG A 19 0.35 -21.42 -0.55
C ARG A 19 1.04 -20.26 0.16
N GLU A 20 2.25 -20.44 0.69
CA GLU A 20 2.96 -19.36 1.39
C GLU A 20 3.20 -18.15 0.49
N LEU A 21 3.52 -18.35 -0.79
CA LEU A 21 3.74 -17.27 -1.75
C LEU A 21 2.45 -16.51 -2.13
N GLN A 22 1.29 -17.18 -2.08
CA GLN A 22 -0.01 -16.50 -2.23
C GLN A 22 -0.26 -15.57 -1.05
N TRP A 23 0.10 -15.99 0.17
CA TRP A 23 0.00 -15.15 1.34
C TRP A 23 0.91 -13.93 1.27
N VAL A 24 2.18 -14.12 0.90
CA VAL A 24 3.14 -13.01 0.77
C VAL A 24 2.67 -11.99 -0.28
N SER A 25 2.21 -12.45 -1.44
CA SER A 25 1.66 -11.54 -2.46
C SER A 25 0.37 -10.84 -2.00
N GLY A 26 -0.49 -11.53 -1.26
CA GLY A 26 -1.67 -10.92 -0.62
C GLY A 26 -1.29 -9.82 0.38
N ALA A 27 -0.22 -10.02 1.16
CA ALA A 27 0.30 -9.01 2.08
C ALA A 27 0.84 -7.78 1.33
N PHE A 28 1.54 -7.95 0.20
CA PHE A 28 1.93 -6.83 -0.65
C PHE A 28 0.72 -6.09 -1.24
N LEU A 29 -0.30 -6.80 -1.69
CA LEU A 29 -1.56 -6.18 -2.15
C LEU A 29 -2.26 -5.37 -1.06
N LEU A 30 -2.22 -5.85 0.19
CA LEU A 30 -2.73 -5.09 1.34
C LEU A 30 -1.94 -3.78 1.52
N LEU A 31 -0.61 -3.83 1.49
CA LEU A 31 0.24 -2.64 1.61
C LEU A 31 0.00 -1.64 0.47
N ILE A 32 -0.13 -2.11 -0.78
CA ILE A 32 -0.44 -1.25 -1.94
C ILE A 32 -1.83 -0.61 -1.76
N THR A 33 -2.81 -1.35 -1.26
CA THR A 33 -4.16 -0.83 -0.99
C THR A 33 -4.13 0.25 0.10
N MET A 34 -3.35 0.06 1.17
CA MET A 34 -3.15 1.08 2.20
C MET A 34 -2.45 2.32 1.63
N ALA A 35 -1.43 2.13 0.79
CA ALA A 35 -0.75 3.24 0.11
C ALA A 35 -1.69 4.01 -0.83
N MET A 36 -2.57 3.32 -1.56
CA MET A 36 -3.63 3.95 -2.35
C MET A 36 -4.54 4.81 -1.47
N SER A 37 -5.03 4.25 -0.36
CA SER A 37 -5.90 5.00 0.57
C SER A 37 -5.21 6.25 1.11
N PHE A 38 -3.94 6.16 1.51
CA PHE A 38 -3.20 7.29 2.07
C PHE A 38 -2.91 8.37 1.04
N THR A 39 -2.38 7.99 -0.13
CA THR A 39 -2.05 8.95 -1.20
C THR A 39 -3.29 9.64 -1.77
N GLY A 40 -4.41 8.92 -1.86
CA GLY A 40 -5.69 9.47 -2.31
C GLY A 40 -6.31 10.43 -1.28
N TYR A 41 -6.06 10.19 0.01
CA TYR A 41 -6.57 11.04 1.08
C TYR A 41 -6.04 12.47 1.05
N LEU A 42 -4.83 12.68 0.50
CA LEU A 42 -4.23 14.01 0.35
C LEU A 42 -4.89 14.83 -0.77
N LEU A 43 -5.44 14.17 -1.81
CA LEU A 43 -5.87 14.84 -3.05
C LEU A 43 -6.99 15.90 -2.91
N PRO A 44 -7.97 15.75 -2.00
CA PRO A 44 -8.99 16.78 -1.79
C PRO A 44 -8.44 18.12 -1.26
N TRP A 45 -7.20 18.13 -0.77
CA TRP A 45 -6.50 19.33 -0.30
C TRP A 45 -7.26 20.16 0.76
N THR A 46 -7.96 19.46 1.66
CA THR A 46 -8.61 20.05 2.83
C THR A 46 -7.63 20.18 4.00
N GLN A 47 -7.97 20.99 5.01
CA GLN A 47 -7.17 21.09 6.25
C GLN A 47 -6.93 19.71 6.88
N LEU A 48 -7.98 18.89 6.96
CA LEU A 48 -7.88 17.55 7.52
C LEU A 48 -6.93 16.66 6.70
N SER A 49 -7.07 16.65 5.37
CA SER A 49 -6.19 15.92 4.45
C SER A 49 -4.73 16.38 4.55
N TYR A 50 -4.51 17.70 4.61
CA TYR A 50 -3.19 18.32 4.71
C TYR A 50 -2.48 17.89 5.99
N TRP A 51 -3.10 18.09 7.16
CA TRP A 51 -2.49 17.72 8.44
C TRP A 51 -2.33 16.21 8.60
N GLY A 52 -3.29 15.42 8.10
CA GLY A 52 -3.17 13.97 8.06
C GLY A 52 -1.95 13.51 7.25
N ALA A 53 -1.72 14.11 6.09
CA ALA A 53 -0.53 13.82 5.29
C ALA A 53 0.76 14.35 5.93
N THR A 54 0.73 15.51 6.62
CA THR A 54 1.90 16.02 7.34
C THR A 54 2.36 15.00 8.38
N ILE A 55 1.45 14.54 9.24
CA ILE A 55 1.78 13.51 10.25
C ILE A 55 2.25 12.22 9.60
N GLY A 56 1.55 11.73 8.57
CA GLY A 56 1.93 10.49 7.89
C GLY A 56 3.31 10.55 7.22
N THR A 57 3.66 11.69 6.64
CA THR A 57 4.96 11.88 5.97
C THR A 57 6.09 12.28 6.91
N GLU A 58 5.80 12.65 8.18
CA GLU A 58 6.84 12.83 9.21
C GLU A 58 7.35 11.49 9.75
N MET A 59 6.55 10.41 9.71
CA MET A 59 6.90 9.13 10.34
C MET A 59 8.28 8.58 9.91
N PRO A 60 8.69 8.63 8.62
CA PRO A 60 10.02 8.17 8.21
C PRO A 60 11.17 8.96 8.85
N GLY A 61 10.93 10.20 9.28
CA GLY A 61 11.91 11.06 9.95
C GLY A 61 12.46 10.47 11.25
N ALA A 62 11.74 9.54 11.88
CA ALA A 62 12.23 8.80 13.05
C ALA A 62 13.33 7.78 12.72
N THR A 63 13.58 7.49 11.44
CA THR A 63 14.60 6.53 11.02
C THR A 63 16.00 7.13 11.17
N PRO A 64 16.92 6.50 11.93
CA PRO A 64 18.29 7.00 12.05
C PRO A 64 18.99 7.10 10.69
N ILE A 65 19.88 8.07 10.54
CA ILE A 65 20.76 8.30 9.38
C ILE A 65 20.03 8.78 8.11
N VAL A 66 18.92 8.17 7.72
CA VAL A 66 18.24 8.42 6.44
C VAL A 66 16.88 9.12 6.57
N GLY A 67 16.37 9.32 7.79
CA GLY A 67 15.01 9.81 8.03
C GLY A 67 14.71 11.16 7.39
N GLU A 68 15.56 12.16 7.62
CA GLU A 68 15.38 13.51 7.06
C GLU A 68 15.39 13.48 5.51
N TRP A 69 16.32 12.73 4.92
CA TRP A 69 16.38 12.54 3.48
C TRP A 69 15.10 11.90 2.91
N LEU A 70 14.54 10.89 3.60
CA LEU A 70 13.28 10.24 3.20
C LEU A 70 12.11 11.23 3.24
N VAL A 71 11.99 12.03 4.29
CA VAL A 71 10.92 13.05 4.42
C VAL A 71 11.01 14.05 3.27
N HIS A 72 12.21 14.57 2.99
CA HIS A 72 12.44 15.50 1.89
C HIS A 72 12.16 14.87 0.52
N LEU A 73 12.52 13.60 0.31
CA LEU A 73 12.24 12.88 -0.92
C LEU A 73 10.74 12.73 -1.16
N ILE A 74 10.00 12.30 -0.14
CA ILE A 74 8.55 12.07 -0.21
C ILE A 74 7.81 13.39 -0.47
N ARG A 75 8.17 14.46 0.24
CA ARG A 75 7.47 15.75 0.14
C ARG A 75 7.92 16.59 -1.04
N GLY A 76 9.17 16.45 -1.48
CA GLY A 76 9.80 17.37 -2.44
C GLY A 76 10.21 18.71 -1.83
N GLY A 77 10.35 18.79 -0.51
CA GLY A 77 10.69 20.00 0.24
C GLY A 77 10.56 19.75 1.75
N ALA A 78 10.84 20.79 2.55
CA ALA A 78 10.71 20.71 4.02
C ALA A 78 9.25 20.56 4.49
N GLN A 79 8.32 21.15 3.74
CA GLN A 79 6.89 21.17 4.07
C GLN A 79 6.05 20.61 2.92
N ILE A 80 4.82 20.21 3.24
CA ILE A 80 3.84 19.81 2.23
C ILE A 80 3.39 21.05 1.46
N THR A 81 3.55 21.02 0.14
CA THR A 81 3.20 22.11 -0.78
C THR A 81 2.53 21.56 -2.04
N GLY A 82 2.20 22.43 -3.00
CA GLY A 82 1.68 22.01 -4.31
C GLY A 82 2.57 21.00 -5.04
N ILE A 83 3.89 21.04 -4.85
CA ILE A 83 4.83 20.06 -5.41
C ILE A 83 4.54 18.66 -4.85
N THR A 84 4.32 18.56 -3.54
CA THR A 84 3.95 17.31 -2.87
C THR A 84 2.64 16.77 -3.43
N LEU A 85 1.64 17.64 -3.60
CA LEU A 85 0.33 17.27 -4.15
C LEU A 85 0.46 16.69 -5.56
N THR A 86 1.22 17.34 -6.45
CA THR A 86 1.43 16.85 -7.82
C THR A 86 2.16 15.49 -7.83
N ARG A 87 3.15 15.28 -6.95
CA ARG A 87 3.83 13.98 -6.82
C ARG A 87 2.88 12.89 -6.33
N PHE A 88 2.09 13.18 -5.29
CA PHE A 88 1.11 12.25 -4.74
C PHE A 88 0.03 11.91 -5.76
N TYR A 89 -0.41 12.89 -6.57
CA TYR A 89 -1.33 12.66 -7.68
C TYR A 89 -0.75 11.70 -8.72
N ALA A 90 0.48 11.93 -9.18
CA ALA A 90 1.14 11.04 -10.14
C ALA A 90 1.32 9.61 -9.58
N VAL A 91 1.72 9.50 -8.31
CA VAL A 91 1.85 8.20 -7.63
C VAL A 91 0.49 7.51 -7.49
N HIS A 92 -0.55 8.23 -7.09
CA HIS A 92 -1.87 7.67 -6.83
C HIS A 92 -2.63 7.25 -8.09
N VAL A 93 -2.51 8.03 -9.18
CA VAL A 93 -3.28 7.79 -10.41
C VAL A 93 -2.55 6.86 -11.37
N VAL A 94 -1.21 6.84 -11.35
CA VAL A 94 -0.42 6.05 -12.31
C VAL A 94 0.35 4.92 -11.64
N VAL A 95 1.27 5.26 -10.73
CA VAL A 95 2.25 4.29 -10.20
C VAL A 95 1.58 3.19 -9.39
N LEU A 96 0.75 3.56 -8.41
CA LEU A 96 0.11 2.61 -7.53
C LEU A 96 -0.94 1.74 -8.24
N PRO A 97 -1.81 2.26 -9.14
CA PRO A 97 -2.72 1.41 -9.91
C PRO A 97 -2.00 0.41 -10.81
N LEU A 98 -0.94 0.81 -11.51
CA LEU A 98 -0.14 -0.12 -12.32
C LEU A 98 0.51 -1.21 -11.46
N THR A 99 1.08 -0.82 -10.32
CA THR A 99 1.68 -1.76 -9.36
C THR A 99 0.61 -2.72 -8.80
N LEU A 100 -0.58 -2.22 -8.47
CA LEU A 100 -1.70 -3.00 -7.98
C LEU A 100 -2.13 -4.05 -9.02
N VAL A 101 -2.33 -3.65 -10.28
CA VAL A 101 -2.70 -4.57 -11.36
C VAL A 101 -1.63 -5.63 -11.57
N GLY A 102 -0.34 -5.25 -11.56
CA GLY A 102 0.77 -6.20 -11.68
C GLY A 102 0.76 -7.26 -10.56
N PHE A 103 0.65 -6.84 -9.30
CA PHE A 103 0.57 -7.76 -8.17
C PHE A 103 -0.72 -8.58 -8.15
N LEU A 104 -1.84 -8.03 -8.60
CA LEU A 104 -3.11 -8.75 -8.71
C LEU A 104 -2.99 -9.89 -9.73
N GLY A 105 -2.37 -9.61 -10.89
CA GLY A 105 -2.06 -10.62 -11.90
C GLY A 105 -1.19 -11.75 -11.35
N LEU A 106 -0.09 -11.39 -10.68
CA LEU A 106 0.79 -12.37 -10.02
C LEU A 106 0.03 -13.21 -8.98
N HIS A 107 -0.78 -12.57 -8.14
CA HIS A 107 -1.58 -13.22 -7.11
C HIS A 107 -2.57 -14.24 -7.70
N PHE A 108 -3.27 -13.87 -8.77
CA PHE A 108 -4.21 -14.77 -9.46
C PHE A 108 -3.52 -15.92 -10.18
N ILE A 109 -2.37 -15.68 -10.82
CA ILE A 109 -1.58 -16.75 -11.45
C ILE A 109 -1.19 -17.80 -10.41
N MET A 110 -0.71 -17.38 -9.23
CA MET A 110 -0.36 -18.31 -8.16
C MET A 110 -1.55 -19.12 -7.64
N ILE A 111 -2.73 -18.50 -7.54
CA ILE A 111 -3.97 -19.21 -7.18
C ILE A 111 -4.32 -20.24 -8.25
N ARG A 112 -4.18 -19.89 -9.54
CA ARG A 112 -4.48 -20.81 -10.64
C ARG A 112 -3.50 -21.98 -10.72
N MET A 113 -2.24 -21.77 -10.41
CA MET A 113 -1.20 -22.81 -10.43
C MET A 113 -1.34 -23.81 -9.28
N VAL A 114 -1.61 -23.34 -8.06
CA VAL A 114 -1.63 -24.19 -6.85
C VAL A 114 -3.06 -24.67 -6.49
N GLY A 115 -4.08 -23.92 -6.89
CA GLY A 115 -5.47 -24.20 -6.55
C GLY A 115 -5.91 -23.63 -5.20
N ILE A 116 -7.21 -23.76 -4.92
CA ILE A 116 -7.88 -23.21 -3.73
C ILE A 116 -7.82 -24.21 -2.58
N SER A 117 -7.70 -23.73 -1.34
CA SER A 117 -7.82 -24.57 -0.15
C SER A 117 -9.23 -25.15 -0.04
N ARG A 118 -9.32 -26.45 0.30
CA ARG A 118 -10.60 -27.05 0.65
C ARG A 118 -11.15 -26.39 1.92
N PRO A 119 -12.48 -26.23 2.05
CA PRO A 119 -13.06 -25.81 3.33
C PRO A 119 -12.66 -26.81 4.42
N LEU A 120 -12.51 -26.28 5.65
CA LEU A 120 -12.28 -27.07 6.85
C LEU A 120 -13.46 -28.01 7.11
#